data_AF-A0A0C2FHH7-F1
#
_entry.id   AF-A0A0C2FHH7-F1
#
_cell.length_a   1.000
_cell.length_b   1.000
_cell.length_c   1.000
_cell.angle_alpha   90.00
_cell.angle_beta   90.00
_cell.angle_gamma   90.00
#
_symmetry.space_group_name_H-M   'P 1'
#
loop_
_entity.id
_entity.type
_entity.pdbx_description
1 polymer ?
#
loop_
_entity_poly.entity_id
_entity_poly.type
_entity_poly.pdbx_seq_one_letter_code
_entity_poly.pdbx_strand_id
1 'polypeptide(L)' 'MEIWWRELEEHGMPADAILTESVWDEKGRLIGHFTQMACGKTHRLGCAVSKCPDMEFVVCHYSPA' A
#
# COMPACT_ATOMS: atom_id res chain seq x y z
N MET A 1 -4.97 7.97 -4.06
CA MET A 1 -4.68 6.55 -4.29
C MET A 1 -3.51 6.36 -5.24
N GLU A 2 -3.43 7.11 -6.34
CA GLU A 2 -2.30 7.06 -7.30
C GLU A 2 -0.90 7.11 -6.66
N ILE A 3 -0.71 7.93 -5.62
CA ILE A 3 0.58 8.08 -4.93
C ILE A 3 1.02 6.76 -4.27
N TRP A 4 0.09 5.99 -3.70
CA TRP A 4 0.38 4.68 -3.11
C TRP A 4 0.63 3.62 -4.18
N TRP A 5 -0.09 3.66 -5.31
CA TRP A 5 0.10 2.69 -6.39
C TRP A 5 1.43 2.87 -7.13
N ARG A 6 1.88 4.13 -7.29
CA ARG A 6 3.13 4.49 -7.95
C ARG A 6 4.39 3.88 -7.31
N GLU A 7 4.32 3.41 -6.07
CA GLU A 7 5.43 2.70 -5.42
C GLU A 7 5.95 1.52 -6.27
N LEU A 8 5.06 0.82 -6.99
CA LEU A 8 5.46 -0.26 -7.89
C LEU A 8 6.36 0.24 -9.02
N GLU A 9 6.01 1.36 -9.65
CA GLU A 9 6.76 1.95 -10.76
C GLU A 9 8.10 2.50 -10.28
N GLU A 10 8.15 3.08 -9.08
CA GLU A 10 9.33 3.73 -8.52
C GLU A 10 10.34 2.76 -7.90
N HIS A 11 9.87 1.67 -7.28
CA HIS A 11 10.71 0.78 -6.47
C HIS A 11 10.74 -0.67 -6.96
N GLY A 12 9.77 -1.04 -7.80
CA GLY A 12 9.62 -2.39 -8.34
C GLY A 12 9.24 -3.43 -7.28
N MET A 13 8.85 -4.60 -7.77
CA MET A 13 8.60 -5.80 -6.97
C MET A 13 9.21 -7.01 -7.68
N PRO A 14 9.58 -8.10 -6.98
CA PRO A 14 9.99 -9.34 -7.63
C PRO A 14 8.96 -9.80 -8.66
N ALA A 15 9.43 -10.41 -9.75
CA ALA A 15 8.59 -10.82 -10.87
C ALA A 15 7.55 -11.91 -10.52
N ASP A 16 7.79 -12.66 -9.45
CA ASP A 16 6.85 -13.64 -8.89
C ASP A 16 5.77 -13.03 -8.00
N ALA A 17 5.86 -11.72 -7.71
CA ALA A 17 4.96 -10.96 -6.86
C ALA A 17 4.81 -11.52 -5.43
N ILE A 18 5.83 -12.22 -4.91
CA ILE A 18 5.81 -12.76 -3.55
C ILE A 18 6.49 -11.76 -2.59
N LEU A 19 5.73 -11.25 -1.62
CA LEU A 19 6.26 -10.41 -0.54
C LEU A 19 6.84 -11.30 0.57
N THR A 20 8.08 -11.76 0.40
CA THR A 20 8.81 -12.52 1.43
C THR A 20 9.34 -11.60 2.53
N GLU A 21 9.77 -12.18 3.66
CA GLU A 21 10.43 -11.44 4.75
C GLU A 21 11.68 -10.70 4.27
N SER A 22 12.52 -11.32 3.43
CA SER A 22 13.70 -10.67 2.87
C SER A 22 13.36 -9.47 1.98
N VAL A 23 12.29 -9.56 1.18
CA VAL A 23 11.81 -8.44 0.35
C VAL A 23 11.24 -7.34 1.24
N TRP A 24 10.55 -7.70 2.33
CA TRP A 24 10.03 -6.75 3.30
C TRP A 24 11.14 -6.00 4.05
N ASP A 25 12.20 -6.69 4.47
CA ASP A 25 13.33 -6.08 5.15
C ASP A 25 14.08 -5.08 4.25
N GLU A 26 14.19 -5.40 2.97
CA GLU A 26 14.85 -4.52 1.99
C GLU A 26 13.95 -3.35 1.57
N LYS A 27 12.67 -3.61 1.27
CA LYS A 27 11.79 -2.68 0.54
C LYS A 27 10.45 -2.40 1.19
N GLY A 28 10.07 -3.09 2.27
CA GLY A 28 8.71 -3.04 2.85
C GLY A 28 8.24 -1.62 3.20
N ARG A 29 9.17 -0.74 3.62
CA ARG A 29 8.87 0.68 3.90
C ARG A 29 8.62 1.54 2.65
N LEU A 30 8.97 1.04 1.47
CA LEU A 30 8.86 1.73 0.19
C LEU A 30 7.67 1.25 -0.64
N ILE A 31 7.27 -0.03 -0.50
CA ILE A 31 6.20 -0.65 -1.31
C ILE A 31 5.00 -1.12 -0.48
N GLY A 32 4.94 -0.75 0.80
CA GLY A 32 3.93 -1.25 1.74
C GLY A 32 2.51 -0.83 1.38
N HIS A 33 2.31 0.37 0.82
CA HIS A 33 0.98 0.82 0.45
C HIS A 33 0.50 0.12 -0.83
N PHE A 34 1.36 0.04 -1.85
CA PHE A 34 1.07 -0.70 -3.08
C PHE A 34 0.76 -2.17 -2.80
N THR A 35 1.59 -2.85 -2.00
CA THR A 35 1.39 -4.28 -1.72
C THR A 35 0.08 -4.55 -0.95
N GLN A 36 -0.34 -3.64 -0.06
CA GLN A 36 -1.66 -3.73 0.57
C GLN A 36 -2.81 -3.51 -0.43
N MET A 37 -2.67 -2.56 -1.36
CA MET A 37 -3.67 -2.31 -2.42
C MET A 37 -3.81 -3.50 -3.38
N ALA A 38 -2.70 -4.16 -3.72
CA ALA A 38 -2.65 -5.27 -4.66
C ALA A 38 -2.89 -6.66 -4.01
N CYS A 39 -3.10 -6.72 -2.69
CA CYS A 39 -3.29 -7.99 -1.97
C CYS A 39 -4.54 -8.72 -2.47
N GLY A 40 -4.36 -9.84 -3.18
CA GLY A 40 -5.46 -10.61 -3.78
C GLY A 40 -6.43 -11.25 -2.79
N LYS A 41 -6.13 -11.26 -1.48
CA LYS A 41 -7.04 -11.75 -0.42
C LYS A 41 -7.96 -10.64 0.12
N THR A 42 -7.53 -9.40 0.03
CA THR A 42 -8.31 -8.24 0.45
C THR A 42 -9.51 -8.06 -0.48
N HIS A 43 -10.70 -7.94 0.10
CA HIS A 43 -11.94 -7.79 -0.68
C HIS A 43 -12.92 -6.80 -0.05
N ARG A 44 -12.52 -6.11 1.02
CA ARG A 44 -13.26 -5.02 1.64
C ARG A 44 -12.33 -3.83 1.81
N LEU A 45 -12.85 -2.66 1.47
CA LEU A 45 -12.14 -1.39 1.54
C LEU A 45 -13.03 -0.38 2.25
N GLY A 46 -12.47 0.37 3.20
CA GLY A 46 -13.10 1.53 3.80
C GLY A 46 -12.11 2.68 3.88
N CYS A 47 -12.46 3.83 3.32
CA CYS A 47 -11.61 5.02 3.33
C CYS A 47 -12.31 6.21 3.95
N ALA A 48 -11.53 7.12 4.53
CA ALA A 48 -11.99 8.38 5.06
C ALA A 48 -11.02 9.50 4.68
N VAL A 49 -11.58 10.69 4.47
CA VAL A 49 -10.82 11.94 4.28
C VAL A 49 -11.28 12.91 5.35
N SER A 50 -10.33 13.47 6.09
CA SER A 50 -10.58 14.50 7.08
C SER A 50 -9.78 15.76 6.74
N LYS A 51 -10.41 16.93 6.87
CA LYS A 51 -9.71 18.21 6.77
C LYS A 51 -9.19 18.59 8.15
N CYS A 52 -7.87 18.57 8.30
CA CYS A 52 -7.16 19.09 9.46
C CYS A 52 -6.74 20.55 9.18
N PRO A 53 -6.31 21.33 10.19
CA PRO A 53 -5.88 22.72 9.99
C PRO A 53 -4.81 22.91 8.91
N ASP A 54 -3.85 21.98 8.83
CA ASP A 54 -2.67 22.12 7.96
C ASP A 54 -2.62 21.11 6.79
N MET A 55 -3.56 20.18 6.71
CA MET A 55 -3.56 19.12 5.69
C MET A 55 -4.92 18.46 5.50
N GLU A 56 -5.11 17.83 4.35
CA GLU A 56 -6.14 16.80 4.19
C GLU A 56 -5.53 15.44 4.53
N PHE A 57 -6.11 14.77 5.52
CA PHE A 57 -5.63 13.47 5.98
C PHE A 57 -6.50 12.36 5.41
N VAL A 58 -5.89 11.47 4.64
CA VAL A 58 -6.55 10.36 3.94
C VAL A 58 -6.10 9.05 4.55
N VAL A 59 -7.06 8.21 4.93
CA VAL A 59 -6.82 6.86 5.46
C VAL A 59 -7.68 5.86 4.73
N CYS A 60 -7.12 4.71 4.39
CA CYS A 60 -7.85 3.55 3.90
C CYS A 60 -7.49 2.32 4.72
N HIS A 61 -8.51 1.55 5.10
CA HIS A 61 -8.39 0.26 5.74
C HIS A 61 -8.86 -0.84 4.80
N TYR A 62 -8.17 -1.97 4.88
CA TYR A 62 -8.34 -3.13 4.01
C TYR A 62 -8.68 -4.35 4.86
N SER A 63 -9.59 -5.21 4.37
CA SER A 63 -9.96 -6.43 5.07
C SER A 63 -10.29 -7.59 4.12
N PRO A 64 -9.89 -8.83 4.45
CA PRO A 64 -8.81 -9.17 5.39
C PRO A 64 -7.51 -8.42 5.04
N ALA A 65 -6.72 -8.14 6.08
CA ALA A 65 -5.36 -7.65 5.91
C ALA A 65 -4.48 -8.78 5.33
#